data_AF-A0A7Y3P824-F1
#
_entry.id   AF-A0A7Y3P824-F1
#
_cell.length_a   1.000
_cell.length_b   1.000
_cell.length_c   1.000
_cell.angle_alpha   90.00
_cell.angle_beta   90.00
_cell.angle_gamma   90.00
#
_symmetry.space_group_name_H-M   'P 1'
#
loop_
_entity.id
_entity.type
_entity.pdbx_description
1 polymer ?
#
loop_
_entity_poly.entity_id
_entity_poly.type
_entity_poly.pdbx_seq_one_letter_code
_entity_poly.pdbx_strand_id
1 'polypeptide(L)'
;MSSEDLHAPRERLTDQTIATHQAIVSLMEELQAIDWYGQRADDCDDPLLKAVLVHNMNDEMEHAAMLVEWLRRNVTEFATQLEKFLGGEGPIA
;
A
#
# COMPACT_ATOMS: atom_id res chain seq x y z
N MET A 1 14.91 -2.41 -5.91
CA MET A 1 14.46 -2.01 -7.26
C MET A 1 13.63 -0.76 -7.05
N SER A 2 13.98 0.37 -7.69
CA SER A 2 13.17 1.58 -7.54
C SER A 2 11.86 1.38 -8.29
N SER A 3 10.78 1.87 -7.70
CA SER A 3 9.41 1.78 -8.18
C SER A 3 9.10 2.68 -9.39
N GLU A 4 10.12 3.18 -10.08
CA GLU A 4 9.99 4.18 -11.15
C GLU A 4 9.72 3.57 -12.53
N ASP A 5 9.70 2.23 -12.63
CA ASP A 5 9.61 1.54 -13.91
C ASP A 5 8.18 1.49 -14.45
N LEU A 6 7.89 2.36 -15.41
CA LEU A 6 6.73 2.21 -16.29
C LEU A 6 6.97 1.05 -17.27
N HIS A 7 5.99 0.15 -17.41
CA HIS A 7 6.06 -0.96 -18.39
C HIS A 7 5.68 -0.58 -19.82
N ALA A 8 5.47 0.70 -20.09
CA ALA A 8 5.24 1.26 -21.41
C ALA A 8 5.82 2.68 -21.49
N PRO A 9 6.17 3.17 -22.69
CA PRO A 9 6.64 4.55 -22.85
C PRO A 9 5.62 5.55 -22.29
N ARG A 10 6.09 6.51 -21.49
CA ARG A 10 5.23 7.46 -20.77
C ARG A 10 4.30 8.23 -21.69
N GLU A 11 4.79 8.61 -22.87
CA GLU A 11 4.03 9.34 -23.90
C GLU A 11 2.87 8.53 -24.50
N ARG A 12 2.82 7.22 -24.25
CA ARG A 12 1.71 6.33 -24.67
C ARG A 12 0.68 6.11 -23.56
N LEU A 13 0.91 6.64 -22.36
CA LEU A 13 0.04 6.47 -21.21
C LEU A 13 -0.86 7.68 -21.02
N THR A 14 -2.09 7.45 -20.58
CA THR A 14 -2.99 8.54 -20.19
C THR A 14 -2.59 9.11 -18.84
N ASP A 15 -2.95 10.36 -18.58
CA ASP A 15 -2.71 11.00 -17.27
C ASP A 15 -3.34 10.19 -16.13
N GLN A 16 -4.54 9.64 -16.34
CA GLN A 16 -5.20 8.75 -15.38
C GLN A 16 -4.37 7.49 -15.10
N THR A 17 -3.74 6.89 -16.11
CA THR A 17 -2.89 5.70 -15.93
C THR A 17 -1.66 6.05 -15.12
N ILE A 18 -1.04 7.21 -15.38
CA ILE A 18 0.12 7.69 -14.63
C ILE A 18 -0.25 7.95 -13.17
N ALA A 19 -1.35 8.65 -12.90
CA ALA A 19 -1.79 8.92 -11.53
C ALA A 19 -2.13 7.62 -10.77
N THR A 20 -2.78 6.68 -11.46
CA THR A 20 -3.09 5.35 -10.88
C THR A 20 -1.81 4.56 -10.58
N HIS A 21 -0.83 4.58 -11.49
CA HIS A 21 0.47 3.95 -11.26
C HIS A 21 1.17 4.56 -10.05
N GLN A 22 1.21 5.88 -9.92
CA GLN A 22 1.78 6.57 -8.76
C GLN A 22 1.14 6.11 -7.44
N ALA A 23 -0.20 6.06 -7.39
CA ALA A 23 -0.90 5.58 -6.20
C ALA A 23 -0.60 4.10 -5.89
N ILE A 24 -0.52 3.25 -6.92
CA ILE A 24 -0.21 1.82 -6.76
C ILE A 24 1.21 1.61 -6.25
N VAL A 25 2.21 2.28 -6.84
CA VAL A 25 3.60 2.07 -6.43
C VAL A 25 3.85 2.60 -5.02
N SER A 26 3.27 3.74 -4.66
CA SER A 26 3.31 4.22 -3.28
C SER A 26 2.65 3.22 -2.34
N LEU A 27 1.48 2.66 -2.69
CA LEU A 27 0.82 1.65 -1.85
C LEU A 27 1.69 0.40 -1.69
N MET A 28 2.36 -0.04 -2.76
CA MET A 28 3.29 -1.17 -2.70
C MET A 28 4.47 -0.89 -1.75
N GLU A 29 5.01 0.32 -1.76
CA GLU A 29 6.09 0.75 -0.86
C GLU A 29 5.63 0.76 0.60
N GLU A 30 4.44 1.29 0.90
CA GLU A 30 3.91 1.28 2.27
C GLU A 30 3.69 -0.15 2.77
N LEU A 31 3.14 -1.04 1.94
CA LEU A 31 2.96 -2.45 2.29
C LEU A 31 4.31 -3.17 2.51
N GLN A 32 5.35 -2.83 1.75
CA GLN A 32 6.70 -3.33 1.98
C GLN A 32 7.27 -2.80 3.30
N ALA A 33 7.06 -1.52 3.61
CA ALA A 33 7.53 -0.91 4.84
C ALA A 33 6.85 -1.54 6.07
N ILE A 34 5.54 -1.80 6.02
CA ILE A 34 4.79 -2.54 7.04
C ILE A 34 5.43 -3.91 7.30
N ASP A 35 5.66 -4.69 6.24
CA ASP A 35 6.27 -6.02 6.34
C ASP A 35 7.69 -5.95 6.94
N TRP A 36 8.53 -5.05 6.42
CA TRP A 36 9.91 -4.91 6.88
C TRP A 36 10.02 -4.42 8.32
N TYR A 37 9.20 -3.46 8.72
CA TYR A 37 9.18 -2.97 10.09
C TYR A 37 8.68 -4.06 11.05
N GLY A 38 7.66 -4.82 10.67
CA GLY A 38 7.18 -5.96 11.47
C GLY A 38 8.27 -6.99 11.72
N GLN A 39 8.97 -7.44 10.66
CA GLN A 39 10.08 -8.39 10.79
C GLN A 39 11.22 -7.85 11.66
N ARG A 40 11.62 -6.59 11.46
CA ARG A 40 12.68 -5.95 12.26
C ARG A 40 12.28 -5.77 13.71
N ALA A 41 11.02 -5.42 13.99
CA ALA A 41 10.53 -5.25 15.35
C ALA A 41 10.51 -6.58 16.12
N ASP A 42 10.18 -7.70 15.45
CA ASP A 42 10.24 -9.03 16.05
C ASP A 42 11.67 -9.49 16.36
N ASP A 43 12.63 -9.18 15.48
CA ASP A 43 14.07 -9.51 15.64
C ASP A 43 14.86 -8.48 16.47
N CYS A 44 14.23 -7.45 17.04
CA CYS A 44 14.92 -6.38 17.75
C CYS A 44 15.03 -6.63 19.27
N ASP A 45 16.27 -6.74 19.77
CA ASP A 45 16.57 -6.89 21.20
C ASP A 45 16.46 -5.59 22.01
N ASP A 46 16.63 -4.43 21.37
CA ASP A 46 16.55 -3.12 22.05
C ASP A 46 15.09 -2.64 22.14
N PRO A 47 14.52 -2.51 23.36
CA PRO A 47 13.11 -2.16 23.52
C PRO A 47 12.77 -0.73 23.08
N LEU A 48 13.72 0.21 23.12
CA LEU A 48 13.50 1.57 22.65
C LEU A 48 13.48 1.63 21.13
N LEU A 49 14.40 0.92 20.47
CA LEU A 49 14.38 0.81 19.01
C LEU A 49 13.13 0.08 18.52
N LYS A 50 12.76 -1.04 19.16
CA LYS A 50 11.53 -1.78 18.84
C LYS A 50 10.29 -0.88 18.88
N ALA A 51 10.18 -0.01 19.89
CA ALA A 51 9.06 0.92 19.99
C ALA A 51 8.99 1.89 18.80
N VAL A 52 10.13 2.39 18.31
CA VAL A 52 10.19 3.24 17.12
C VAL A 52 9.80 2.47 15.85
N LEU A 53 10.29 1.24 15.69
CA LEU A 53 9.95 0.41 14.52
C LEU A 53 8.44 0.11 14.47
N VAL A 54 7.83 -0.22 15.62
CA VAL A 54 6.37 -0.45 15.72
C VAL A 54 5.57 0.82 15.48
N HIS A 55 6.02 1.97 16.00
CA HIS A 55 5.39 3.25 15.73
C HIS A 55 5.34 3.52 14.24
N ASN A 56 6.50 3.49 13.56
CA ASN A 56 6.58 3.75 12.14
C ASN A 56 5.76 2.75 11.32
N MET A 57 5.80 1.46 11.67
CA MET A 57 4.97 0.43 11.02
C MET A 57 3.48 0.80 11.01
N ASN A 58 2.97 1.34 12.12
CA ASN A 58 1.56 1.72 12.23
C ASN A 58 1.24 2.97 11.39
N ASP A 59 2.16 3.93 11.31
CA ASP A 59 2.01 5.11 10.43
C ASP A 59 1.89 4.67 8.96
N GLU A 60 2.71 3.70 8.52
CA GLU A 60 2.61 3.19 7.14
C GLU A 60 1.27 2.49 6.85
N MET A 61 0.59 1.93 7.87
CA MET A 61 -0.78 1.41 7.71
C MET A 61 -1.79 2.53 7.44
N GLU A 62 -1.61 3.70 8.06
CA GLU A 62 -2.42 4.89 7.75
C GLU A 62 -2.15 5.37 6.31
N HIS A 63 -0.88 5.47 5.92
CA HIS A 63 -0.50 5.86 4.55
C HIS A 63 -1.08 4.91 3.50
N ALA A 64 -0.96 3.59 3.72
CA ALA A 64 -1.55 2.57 2.86
C ALA A 64 -3.07 2.73 2.76
N ALA A 65 -3.78 2.97 3.88
CA ALA A 65 -5.22 3.17 3.88
C ALA A 65 -5.65 4.42 3.10
N MET A 66 -4.89 5.51 3.21
CA MET A 66 -5.14 6.75 2.44
C MET A 66 -5.01 6.51 0.93
N LEU A 67 -4.02 5.74 0.51
CA LEU A 67 -3.79 5.40 -0.90
C LEU A 67 -4.86 4.44 -1.45
N VAL A 68 -5.28 3.45 -0.66
CA VAL A 68 -6.41 2.56 -0.98
C VAL A 68 -7.70 3.36 -1.17
N GLU A 69 -7.97 4.35 -0.32
CA GLU A 69 -9.15 5.20 -0.46
C GLU A 69 -9.09 6.07 -1.73
N TRP A 70 -7.91 6.60 -2.08
CA TRP A 70 -7.75 7.31 -3.35
C TRP A 70 -8.03 6.39 -4.53
N LEU A 71 -7.50 5.16 -4.54
CA LEU A 71 -7.77 4.17 -5.58
C LEU A 71 -9.26 3.82 -5.65
N ARG A 72 -9.93 3.63 -4.50
CA ARG A 72 -11.38 3.37 -4.43
C ARG A 72 -12.18 4.51 -5.07
N ARG A 73 -11.81 5.77 -4.87
CA ARG A 73 -12.52 6.91 -5.45
C ARG A 73 -12.29 7.10 -6.94
N ASN A 74 -11.16 6.63 -7.47
CA ASN A 74 -10.71 6.96 -8.83
C ASN A 74 -10.67 5.76 -9.80
N VAL A 75 -10.82 4.53 -9.30
CA VAL A 75 -10.80 3.30 -10.10
C VAL A 75 -12.06 2.48 -9.82
N THR A 76 -13.04 2.56 -10.72
CA THR A 76 -14.38 1.96 -10.57
C THR A 76 -14.35 0.45 -10.29
N GLU A 77 -13.51 -0.28 -11.02
CA GLU A 77 -13.37 -1.73 -10.85
C GLU A 77 -12.76 -2.09 -9.49
N PHE A 78 -11.82 -1.27 -8.99
CA PHE A 78 -11.21 -1.46 -7.68
C PHE A 78 -12.25 -1.24 -6.57
N ALA A 79 -13.05 -0.18 -6.68
CA ALA A 79 -14.17 0.07 -5.77
C ALA A 79 -15.15 -1.11 -5.72
N THR A 80 -15.50 -1.65 -6.89
CA THR A 80 -16.40 -2.82 -7.01
C THR A 80 -15.86 -4.03 -6.25
N GLN A 81 -14.54 -4.29 -6.31
CA GLN A 81 -13.95 -5.40 -5.55
C GLN A 81 -13.93 -5.10 -4.04
N LEU A 82 -13.60 -3.88 -3.64
CA LEU A 82 -13.60 -3.51 -2.22
C LEU A 82 -15.01 -3.65 -1.60
N GLU A 83 -16.06 -3.21 -2.28
CA GLU A 83 -17.44 -3.38 -1.81
C GLU A 83 -17.85 -4.84 -1.67
N LYS A 84 -17.35 -5.71 -2.56
CA LYS A 84 -17.66 -7.14 -2.53
C LYS A 84 -17.04 -7.86 -1.32
N PHE A 85 -15.84 -7.46 -0.90
CA PHE A 85 -15.03 -8.24 0.04
C PHE A 85 -14.84 -7.57 1.40
N LEU A 86 -14.85 -6.24 1.50
CA LEU A 86 -14.65 -5.57 2.78
C LEU A 86 -15.88 -5.70 3.67
N GLY A 87 -15.65 -5.95 4.96
CA GLY A 87 -16.72 -6.14 5.96
C GLY A 87 -17.48 -7.46 5.85
N GLY A 88 -17.04 -8.39 4.98
CA GLY A 88 -17.60 -9.73 4.88
C GLY A 88 -17.19 -10.61 6.07
N GLU A 89 -18.08 -11.55 6.43
CA GLU A 89 -17.81 -12.61 7.41
C GLU A 89 -17.71 -13.98 6.71
N GLY A 90 -16.94 -14.90 7.27
CA GLY A 90 -16.75 -16.25 6.72
C GLY A 90 -15.60 -16.36 5.72
N PRO A 91 -15.51 -17.46 4.95
CA PRO A 91 -14.46 -17.67 3.97
C PRO A 91 -14.44 -16.59 2.88
N ILE A 92 -13.23 -16.11 2.53
CA ILE A 92 -13.05 -15.12 1.46
C ILE A 92 -13.26 -15.74 0.07
N ALA A 93 -13.01 -17.05 -0.06
CA ALA A 93 -13.17 -17.85 -1.28
C ALA A 93 -13.86 -19.18 -0.98
#